data_AF-A0A0B2PQC8-F1
#
_entry.id   AF-A0A0B2PQC8-F1
#
_cell.length_a   1.000
_cell.length_b   1.000
_cell.length_c   1.000
_cell.angle_alpha   90.00
_cell.angle_beta   90.00
_cell.angle_gamma   90.00
#
_symmetry.space_group_name_H-M   'P 1'
#
loop_
_entity.id
_entity.type
_entity.pdbx_description
1 polymer ?
#
loop_
_entity_poly.entity_id
_entity_poly.type
_entity_poly.pdbx_seq_one_letter_code
_entity_poly.pdbx_strand_id
1 'polypeptide(L)' 'ECDSSLVVQAFSKHSLVPWSLRNGWLNCLNLVSKMNFRVFHICREGNSCVNKLANHGFSVPSFTWWESVPNSCKAYYKKN' A
#
# COMPACT_ATOMS: atom_id res chain seq x y z
N GLU A 1 3.47 6.54 -2.85
CA GLU A 1 2.33 7.30 -2.29
C GLU A 1 1.59 6.44 -1.27
N CYS A 2 1.20 7.01 -0.13
CA CYS A 2 0.42 6.32 0.89
C CYS A 2 -0.44 7.34 1.66
N ASP A 3 -1.67 6.97 2.02
CA ASP A 3 -2.56 7.78 2.85
C ASP A 3 -2.39 7.53 4.36
N SER A 4 -1.55 6.57 4.74
CA SER A 4 -1.17 6.34 6.13
C SER A 4 0.04 7.20 6.51
N SER A 5 -0.22 8.29 7.23
CA SER A 5 0.83 9.13 7.80
C SER A 5 1.79 8.35 8.71
N LEU A 6 1.29 7.33 9.40
CA LEU A 6 2.09 6.44 10.24
C LEU A 6 3.11 5.65 9.42
N VAL A 7 2.70 5.08 8.28
CA VAL A 7 3.60 4.33 7.40
C VAL A 7 4.70 5.24 6.86
N VAL A 8 4.34 6.45 6.40
CA VAL A 8 5.31 7.43 5.91
C VAL A 8 6.31 7.80 7.01
N GLN A 9 5.84 8.04 8.23
CA GLN A 9 6.72 8.34 9.38
C GLN A 9 7.59 7.14 9.80
N ALA A 10 7.10 5.91 9.68
CA ALA A 10 7.84 4.70 10.04
C ALA A 10 9.10 4.50 9.19
N PHE A 11 9.14 5.04 7.96
CA PHE A 11 10.35 5.05 7.13
C PHE A 11 11.45 5.96 7.69
N SER A 12 11.10 7.02 8.41
CA SER A 12 12.08 7.88 9.11
C SER A 12 12.34 7.44 10.56
N LYS A 13 11.33 6.87 11.22
CA LYS A 13 11.38 6.44 12.62
C LYS A 13 10.89 5.00 12.77
N HIS A 14 11.81 4.05 12.60
CA HIS A 14 11.51 2.61 12.66
C HIS A 14 10.98 2.11 14.02
N SER A 15 11.16 2.89 15.10
CA SER A 15 10.62 2.55 16.41
C SER A 15 9.08 2.62 16.47
N LEU A 16 8.44 3.25 15.47
CA LEU A 16 6.97 3.30 15.35
C LEU A 16 6.36 1.98 14.88
N VAL A 17 7.18 1.05 14.37
CA VAL A 17 6.71 -0.25 13.86
C VAL A 17 6.50 -1.20 15.03
N PRO A 18 5.29 -1.74 15.22
CA PRO A 18 5.02 -2.74 16.25
C PRO A 18 5.91 -3.97 16.08
N TRP A 19 6.30 -4.58 17.20
CA TRP A 19 7.14 -5.80 17.19
C TRP A 19 6.54 -6.91 16.32
N SER A 20 5.22 -7.10 16.37
CA SER A 20 4.50 -8.11 15.59
C SER A 20 4.66 -7.94 14.08
N LEU A 21 4.99 -6.74 13.59
CA LEU A 21 5.20 -6.44 12.16
C LEU A 21 6.68 -6.31 11.79
N ARG A 22 7.60 -6.50 12.74
CA ARG A 22 9.03 -6.19 12.55
C ARG A 22 9.67 -7.00 11.43
N ASN A 23 9.33 -8.28 11.30
CA ASN A 23 9.87 -9.15 10.24
C ASN A 23 9.42 -8.67 8.84
N GLY A 24 8.13 -8.39 8.68
CA GLY A 24 7.61 -7.84 7.43
C GLY A 24 8.21 -6.48 7.08
N TRP A 25 8.42 -5.64 8.10
CA TRP A 25 9.08 -4.35 7.94
C TRP A 25 10.54 -4.47 7.48
N LEU A 26 11.34 -5.35 8.08
CA LEU A 26 12.73 -5.56 7.66
C LEU A 26 12.83 -6.09 6.22
N ASN A 27 11.91 -6.99 5.84
CA ASN A 27 11.83 -7.46 4.45
C ASN A 27 11.48 -6.32 3.49
N CYS A 28 10.53 -5.45 3.86
CA CYS A 28 10.20 -4.25 3.09
C CYS A 28 11.42 -3.35 2.92
N LEU A 29 12.15 -3.04 4.00
CA LEU A 29 13.36 -2.22 3.96
C LEU A 29 14.44 -2.80 3.03
N ASN A 30 14.66 -4.11 3.08
CA ASN A 30 15.60 -4.80 2.19
C ASN A 30 15.18 -4.78 0.71
N LEU A 31 13.88 -4.72 0.42
CA LEU A 31 13.39 -4.59 -0.96
C LEU A 31 13.55 -3.15 -1.45
N VAL A 32 13.11 -2.17 -0.67
CA VAL A 32 13.17 -0.76 -1.09
C VAL A 32 14.60 -0.23 -1.17
N SER A 33 15.55 -0.77 -0.39
CA SER A 33 16.97 -0.39 -0.50
C SER A 33 17.59 -0.76 -1.85
N LYS A 34 16.97 -1.68 -2.59
CA LYS A 34 17.38 -2.13 -3.92
C LYS A 34 16.69 -1.34 -5.04
N MET A 35 15.94 -0.29 -4.71
CA MET A 35 15.16 0.52 -5.64
C MET A 35 15.45 2.01 -5.43
N ASN A 36 15.25 2.83 -6.47
CA ASN A 36 15.19 4.28 -6.29
C ASN A 36 13.81 4.64 -5.69
N PHE A 37 13.69 4.45 -4.39
CA PHE A 37 12.43 4.54 -3.67
C PHE A 37 12.24 5.91 -3.01
N ARG A 38 11.04 6.48 -3.15
CA ARG A 38 10.59 7.67 -2.42
C ARG A 38 9.20 7.42 -1.84
N VAL A 39 9.02 7.82 -0.58
CA VAL A 39 7.74 7.72 0.13
C VAL A 39 7.24 9.12 0.48
N PHE A 40 5.96 9.36 0.26
CA PHE A 40 5.29 10.62 0.60
C PHE A 40 3.83 10.35 0.89
N HIS A 41 3.27 11.20 1.73
CA HIS A 41 1.87 11.15 2.12
C HIS A 41 0.98 11.77 1.04
N ILE A 42 -0.09 11.09 0.66
CA ILE A 42 -1.15 11.64 -0.20
C ILE A 42 -2.47 11.63 0.55
N CYS A 43 -3.29 12.66 0.35
CA CYS A 43 -4.65 12.68 0.90
C CYS A 43 -5.45 11.48 0.36
N ARG A 44 -6.33 10.92 1.21
CA ARG A 44 -7.12 9.71 0.92
C ARG A 44 -7.86 9.75 -0.42
N GLU A 45 -8.32 10.92 -0.86
CA GLU A 45 -8.99 11.13 -2.14
C GLU A 45 -8.10 10.77 -3.34
N GLY A 46 -6.80 11.06 -3.24
CA GLY A 46 -5.79 10.67 -4.23
C GLY A 46 -5.51 9.15 -4.25
N ASN A 47 -5.89 8.42 -3.21
CA ASN A 47 -5.69 6.98 -3.06
C ASN A 47 -6.97 6.16 -3.30
N SER A 48 -7.97 6.75 -3.95
CA SER A 48 -9.31 6.18 -4.08
C SER A 48 -9.34 4.80 -4.79
N CYS A 49 -8.50 4.60 -5.81
CA CYS A 49 -8.38 3.31 -6.51
C CYS A 49 -7.87 2.19 -5.59
N VAL A 50 -6.80 2.45 -4.82
CA VAL A 50 -6.21 1.47 -3.90
C VAL A 50 -7.20 1.13 -2.79
N ASN A 51 -7.91 2.13 -2.26
CA ASN A 51 -8.93 1.89 -1.24
C ASN A 51 -10.09 1.04 -1.79
N LYS A 52 -10.54 1.25 -3.03
CA LYS A 52 -11.56 0.39 -3.66
C LYS A 52 -11.06 -1.03 -3.87
N LEU A 53 -9.80 -1.18 -4.28
CA LEU A 53 -9.19 -2.49 -4.47
C LEU A 53 -9.03 -3.25 -3.14
N ALA A 54 -8.61 -2.58 -2.07
CA ALA A 54 -8.50 -3.18 -0.74
C ALA A 54 -9.87 -3.65 -0.22
N ASN A 55 -10.91 -2.83 -0.38
CA ASN A 55 -12.28 -3.21 -0.02
C ASN A 55 -12.81 -4.39 -0.86
N HIS A 56 -12.45 -4.44 -2.15
CA HIS A 56 -12.78 -5.59 -2.98
C HIS A 56 -12.05 -6.85 -2.51
N GLY A 57 -10.76 -6.76 -2.21
CA GLY A 57 -9.98 -7.88 -1.67
C GLY A 57 -10.53 -8.40 -0.34
N PHE A 58 -11.02 -7.54 0.54
CA PHE A 58 -11.68 -7.94 1.79
C PHE A 58 -12.94 -8.79 1.55
N SER A 59 -13.66 -8.55 0.45
CA SER A 59 -14.85 -9.34 0.08
C SER A 59 -14.53 -10.70 -0.54
N VAL A 60 -13.27 -10.96 -0.88
CA VAL A 60 -12.85 -12.22 -1.51
C VAL A 60 -12.32 -13.19 -0.45
N PRO A 61 -12.83 -14.42 -0.37
CA PRO A 61 -12.53 -15.35 0.72
C PRO A 61 -11.14 -15.98 0.65
N SER A 62 -10.44 -15.84 -0.48
CA SER A 62 -9.15 -16.47 -0.73
C SER A 62 -8.16 -15.48 -1.33
N PHE A 63 -6.86 -15.81 -1.21
CA PHE A 63 -5.81 -15.10 -1.90
C PHE A 63 -6.06 -15.19 -3.42
N THR A 64 -6.34 -14.04 -4.02
CA THR A 64 -6.67 -13.92 -5.45
C THR A 64 -5.70 -12.95 -6.10
N TRP A 65 -5.12 -13.37 -7.21
CA TRP A 65 -4.32 -12.52 -8.07
C TRP A 65 -5.17 -12.04 -9.24
N TRP A 66 -5.10 -10.75 -9.57
CA TRP A 66 -5.83 -10.17 -10.69
C TRP A 66 -4.87 -9.72 -11.79
N GLU A 67 -4.96 -10.37 -12.95
CA GLU A 67 -4.21 -9.99 -14.16
C GLU A 67 -4.70 -8.67 -14.80
N SER A 68 -5.88 -8.19 -14.40
CA SER A 68 -6.45 -6.93 -14.89
C SER A 68 -7.25 -6.22 -13.79
N VAL A 69 -7.43 -4.90 -13.94
CA VAL A 69 -8.16 -4.08 -12.96
C VAL A 69 -9.60 -4.60 -12.81
N PRO A 70 -10.02 -5.01 -11.59
CA PRO A 70 -11.39 -5.46 -11.35
C PRO A 70 -12.42 -4.40 -11.73
N ASN A 71 -13.58 -4.81 -12.24
CA ASN A 71 -14.64 -3.88 -12.68
C ASN A 71 -15.03 -2.88 -11.59
N SER A 72 -15.03 -3.30 -10.32
CA SER A 72 -15.29 -2.45 -9.14
C SER A 72 -14.31 -1.28 -8.98
N CYS A 73 -13.09 -1.41 -9.52
CA CYS A 73 -12.01 -0.44 -9.40
C CYS A 73 -11.78 0.36 -10.69
N LYS A 74 -12.32 -0.10 -11.83
CA LYS A 74 -12.09 0.53 -13.16
C LYS A 74 -12.45 2.02 -13.19
N ALA A 75 -13.55 2.44 -12.55
CA ALA A 75 -13.97 3.84 -12.53
C ALA A 75 -12.99 4.77 -11.78
N TYR A 76 -12.13 4.21 -10.93
CA TYR A 76 -11.15 4.94 -10.12
C TYR A 76 -9.73 4.82 -10.67
N TYR A 77 -9.54 3.92 -11.64
CA TYR A 77 -8.27 3.70 -12.30
C TYR A 77 -8.04 4.79 -13.35
N LYS A 78 -7.14 5.73 -13.06
CA LYS A 78 -6.67 6.70 -14.04
C LYS A 78 -5.56 6.06 -14.87
N LYS A 79 -5.83 5.83 -16.15
CA LYS A 79 -4.81 5.44 -17.12
C LYS A 79 -4.15 6.74 -17.60
N ASN A 80 -2.86 6.92 -17.29
CA ASN A 80 -2.05 7.99 -17.87
C ASN A 80 -1.77 7.69 -19.34
#